data_AF-A0A7W0VLT1-F1
#
_entry.id   AF-A0A7W0VLT1-F1
#
_cell.length_a   1.000
_cell.length_b   1.000
_cell.length_c   1.000
_cell.angle_alpha   90.00
_cell.angle_beta   90.00
_cell.angle_gamma   90.00
#
_symmetry.space_group_name_H-M   'P 1'
#
loop_
_entity.id
_entity.type
_entity.pdbx_description
1 polymer ?
#
loop_
_entity_poly.entity_id
_entity_poly.type
_entity_poly.pdbx_seq_one_letter_code
_entity_poly.pdbx_strand_id
1 'polypeptide(L)'
;MRALVVTALVLAWASAAYAEEPRRIVGFVVRGDSKLAESTAETLSHFEIGDSITARDIPRIEQAFLSSELFKSVKITLEDAPGGVIVVATLDDKHSWIIAPTLFLLPGNRAFGVGFAENNFQGLNQKMLLYGQLGTRESLFFGTFLDPSIDGTPINYRADLYAYRRDISEYANPVNDATDASISRVTTTTYLGGGFLVGYRIAWWVNPDIRLRGAYVRFRPDDPALSSPQHDGWDVSVQPRLTLDARHHRYGVSWGPYLQLVLDGSIPGLDDYDYSSVILRAYYSWRLFQEHQLQIRTGFAAGKHLPLHEEFTLGGVPDLRGYSVDRFRGDRRAFGRLEYSVPIAKWKFFAFRGIGFWDTGSIGFHAPRSDRAYLPG
;
A
#
# COMPACT_ATOMS: atom_id res chain seq x y z
N MET A 1 -5.86 59.43 37.12
CA MET A 1 -5.30 59.62 35.77
C MET A 1 -3.99 58.85 35.68
N ARG A 2 -4.03 57.66 35.08
CA ARG A 2 -2.86 56.78 34.89
C ARG A 2 -2.90 56.29 33.45
N ALA A 3 -2.01 56.80 32.62
CA ALA A 3 -1.74 56.29 31.28
C ALA A 3 -0.25 56.52 31.02
N LEU A 4 0.54 55.45 31.12
CA LEU A 4 1.95 55.46 30.75
C LEU A 4 2.32 54.08 30.21
N VAL A 5 2.46 54.04 28.88
CA VAL A 5 3.53 53.37 28.13
C VAL A 5 3.80 51.91 28.49
N VAL A 6 3.11 51.00 27.80
CA VAL A 6 3.62 49.64 27.49
C VAL A 6 3.15 49.25 26.09
N THR A 7 3.69 49.89 25.06
CA THR A 7 3.49 49.48 23.66
C THR A 7 4.79 49.64 22.88
N ALA A 8 5.82 48.88 23.25
CA ALA A 8 7.09 48.86 22.48
C ALA A 8 7.95 47.59 22.69
N LEU A 9 7.37 46.46 23.14
CA LEU A 9 8.15 45.25 23.45
C LEU A 9 7.47 43.93 23.02
N VAL A 10 6.67 43.97 21.95
CA VAL A 10 6.09 42.76 21.31
C VAL A 10 6.58 42.55 19.87
N LEU A 11 7.41 43.46 19.32
CA LEU A 11 7.81 43.43 17.90
C LEU A 11 9.30 43.21 17.63
N ALA A 12 10.12 42.85 18.62
CA ALA A 12 11.57 42.69 18.45
C ALA A 12 12.11 41.27 18.76
N TRP A 13 11.22 40.27 18.84
CA TRP A 13 11.59 38.84 18.97
C TRP A 13 10.99 37.97 17.87
N ALA A 14 10.46 38.58 16.81
CA ALA A 14 10.51 37.93 15.51
C ALA A 14 11.94 38.09 15.02
N SER A 15 12.78 37.11 15.37
CA SER A 15 14.06 36.91 14.72
C SER A 15 13.86 37.17 13.23
N ALA A 16 14.46 38.24 12.72
CA ALA A 16 14.82 38.39 11.34
C ALA A 16 15.78 37.23 11.03
N ALA A 17 15.21 36.03 10.87
CA ALA A 17 15.83 35.00 10.09
C ALA A 17 15.95 35.64 8.72
N TYR A 18 17.14 36.12 8.38
CA TYR A 18 17.53 36.49 7.03
C TYR A 18 16.77 35.56 6.08
N ALA A 19 15.86 36.12 5.30
CA ALA A 19 15.22 35.38 4.24
C ALA A 19 16.36 35.12 3.24
N GLU A 20 17.01 33.97 3.40
CA GLU A 20 18.03 33.50 2.46
C GLU A 20 17.39 33.52 1.07
N GLU A 21 18.03 34.21 0.12
CA GLU A 21 17.44 34.33 -1.22
C GLU A 21 17.27 32.93 -1.81
N PRO A 22 16.10 32.61 -2.39
CA PRO A 22 15.89 31.33 -3.04
C PRO A 22 16.91 31.15 -4.16
N ARG A 23 17.70 30.08 -4.09
CA ARG A 23 18.70 29.73 -5.09
C ARG A 23 18.14 28.65 -6.01
N ARG A 24 18.53 28.63 -7.29
CA ARG A 24 18.08 27.61 -8.25
C ARG A 24 18.89 26.33 -8.09
N ILE A 25 18.23 25.18 -8.07
CA ILE A 25 18.90 23.88 -8.11
C ILE A 25 19.47 23.68 -9.51
N VAL A 26 20.77 23.41 -9.60
CA VAL A 26 21.45 23.11 -10.88
C VAL A 26 21.94 21.67 -10.98
N GLY A 27 21.81 20.89 -9.89
CA GLY A 27 22.15 19.47 -9.91
C GLY A 27 22.03 18.80 -8.55
N PHE A 28 22.17 17.48 -8.57
CA PHE A 28 22.19 16.60 -7.41
C PHE A 28 23.49 15.80 -7.39
N VAL A 29 24.08 15.63 -6.21
CA VAL A 29 25.28 14.81 -6.03
C VAL A 29 25.07 13.87 -4.85
N VAL A 30 25.40 12.60 -5.04
CA VAL A 30 25.37 11.59 -3.98
C VAL A 30 26.79 11.39 -3.45
N ARG A 31 26.94 11.39 -2.12
CA ARG A 31 28.20 11.12 -1.39
C ARG A 31 27.96 10.08 -0.29
N GLY A 32 29.04 9.50 0.22
CA GLY A 32 29.01 8.52 1.31
C GLY A 32 29.02 7.08 0.80
N ASP A 33 28.62 6.14 1.65
CA ASP A 33 28.54 4.71 1.32
C ASP A 33 27.12 4.42 0.81
N SER A 34 26.88 4.82 -0.44
CA SER A 34 25.59 4.66 -1.10
C SER A 34 25.75 4.29 -2.56
N LYS A 35 24.93 3.35 -3.02
CA LYS A 35 24.81 2.99 -4.44
C LYS A 35 23.75 3.82 -5.17
N LEU A 36 23.09 4.76 -4.51
CA LEU A 36 21.99 5.54 -5.10
C LEU A 36 22.48 6.35 -6.31
N ALA A 37 21.76 6.24 -7.43
CA ALA A 37 22.03 7.08 -8.59
C ALA A 37 21.59 8.53 -8.35
N GLU A 38 22.31 9.50 -8.93
CA GLU A 38 22.02 10.93 -8.77
C GLU A 38 20.64 11.32 -9.32
N SER A 39 20.21 10.72 -10.43
CA SER A 39 18.84 10.88 -10.98
C SER A 39 17.77 10.38 -10.02
N THR A 40 18.09 9.37 -9.21
CA THR A 40 17.17 8.87 -8.18
C THR A 40 17.17 9.79 -6.96
N ALA A 41 18.31 10.43 -6.64
CA ALA A 41 18.39 11.44 -5.59
C ALA A 41 17.49 12.65 -5.87
N GLU A 42 17.44 13.11 -7.12
CA GLU A 42 16.48 14.13 -7.58
C GLU A 42 15.03 13.70 -7.27
N THR A 43 14.64 12.52 -7.76
CA THR A 43 13.29 11.98 -7.53
C THR A 43 12.93 11.86 -6.03
N LEU A 44 13.85 11.35 -5.20
CA LEU A 44 13.62 11.18 -3.75
C LEU A 44 13.61 12.50 -2.98
N SER A 45 14.20 13.57 -3.52
CA SER A 45 14.23 14.88 -2.88
C SER A 45 12.88 15.59 -2.89
N HIS A 46 11.99 15.23 -3.82
CA HIS A 46 10.76 15.94 -4.17
C HIS A 46 11.00 17.35 -4.75
N PHE A 47 12.18 17.60 -5.28
CA PHE A 47 12.56 18.78 -6.06
C PHE A 47 13.13 18.34 -7.40
N GLU A 48 13.08 19.24 -8.37
CA GLU A 48 13.64 19.05 -9.70
C GLU A 48 14.75 20.08 -9.98
N ILE A 49 15.61 19.76 -10.94
CA ILE A 49 16.57 20.75 -11.45
C ILE A 49 15.79 21.96 -12.01
N GLY A 50 16.20 23.16 -11.59
CA GLY A 50 15.51 24.40 -11.90
C GLY A 50 14.57 24.89 -10.80
N ASP A 51 14.20 24.09 -9.81
CA ASP A 51 13.42 24.56 -8.67
C ASP A 51 14.19 25.56 -7.79
N SER A 52 13.46 26.42 -7.08
CA SER A 52 14.04 27.32 -6.09
C SER A 52 14.11 26.65 -4.71
N ILE A 53 15.26 26.76 -4.04
CA ILE A 53 15.53 26.13 -2.74
C ILE A 53 16.18 27.10 -1.76
N THR A 54 15.94 26.87 -0.46
CA THR A 54 16.55 27.59 0.67
C THR A 54 17.05 26.60 1.72
N ALA A 55 17.87 27.04 2.70
CA ALA A 55 18.27 26.17 3.81
C ALA A 55 17.07 25.68 4.66
N ARG A 56 15.90 26.32 4.56
CA ARG A 56 14.67 25.90 5.27
C ARG A 56 14.07 24.61 4.69
N ASP A 57 14.43 24.26 3.46
CA ASP A 57 13.94 23.07 2.77
C ASP A 57 14.75 21.81 3.13
N ILE A 58 15.97 21.97 3.66
CA ILE A 58 16.88 20.88 4.02
C ILE A 58 16.18 19.80 4.88
N PRO A 59 15.49 20.12 6.00
CA PRO A 59 14.84 19.10 6.83
C PRO A 59 13.73 18.35 6.09
N ARG A 60 13.06 18.99 5.14
CA ARG A 60 12.01 18.37 4.31
C ARG A 60 12.63 17.35 3.35
N ILE A 61 13.75 17.69 2.71
CA ILE A 61 14.48 16.78 1.83
C ILE A 61 15.02 15.61 2.62
N GLU A 62 15.65 15.86 3.77
CA GLU A 62 16.12 14.80 4.67
C GLU A 62 14.99 13.83 5.06
N GLN A 63 13.82 14.36 5.40
CA GLN A 63 12.65 13.54 5.71
C GLN A 63 12.14 12.77 4.49
N ALA A 64 12.22 13.30 3.27
CA ALA A 64 11.83 12.60 2.05
C ALA A 64 12.75 11.39 1.79
N PHE A 65 14.06 11.59 1.86
CA PHE A 65 15.04 10.48 1.77
C PHE A 65 14.83 9.45 2.89
N LEU A 66 14.60 9.87 4.14
CA LEU A 66 14.31 8.93 5.23
C LEU A 66 13.01 8.14 5.00
N SER A 67 12.00 8.77 4.37
CA SER A 67 10.71 8.13 4.06
C SER A 67 10.80 7.10 2.94
N SER A 68 11.84 7.15 2.11
CA SER A 68 12.15 6.08 1.14
C SER A 68 12.52 4.75 1.84
N GLU A 69 12.87 4.83 3.13
CA GLU A 69 13.38 3.76 3.96
C GLU A 69 14.68 3.09 3.45
N LEU A 70 15.36 3.67 2.46
CA LEU A 70 16.59 3.13 1.89
C LEU A 70 17.84 3.37 2.74
N PHE A 71 17.83 4.38 3.63
CA PHE A 71 19.05 4.87 4.29
C PHE A 71 19.00 4.73 5.81
N LYS A 72 20.14 4.42 6.43
CA LYS A 72 20.34 4.48 7.88
C LYS A 72 20.47 5.92 8.36
N SER A 73 21.22 6.73 7.62
CA SER A 73 21.41 8.16 7.88
C SER A 73 21.38 8.96 6.59
N VAL A 74 20.87 10.18 6.69
CA VAL A 74 20.80 11.15 5.60
C VAL A 74 21.28 12.48 6.16
N LYS A 75 22.16 13.16 5.42
CA LYS A 75 22.50 14.56 5.65
C LYS A 75 22.47 15.29 4.33
N ILE A 76 21.69 16.38 4.27
CA ILE A 76 21.59 17.21 3.08
C ILE A 76 22.35 18.52 3.29
N THR A 77 23.16 18.90 2.31
CA THR A 77 23.85 20.20 2.27
C THR A 77 23.64 20.86 0.91
N LEU A 78 23.66 22.19 0.89
CA LEU A 78 23.60 22.98 -0.33
C LEU A 78 25.00 23.53 -0.61
N GLU A 79 25.58 23.17 -1.75
CA GLU A 79 26.90 23.63 -2.18
C GLU A 79 26.75 24.61 -3.35
N ASP A 80 27.48 25.72 -3.30
CA ASP A 80 27.45 26.74 -4.36
C ASP A 80 28.02 26.19 -5.67
N ALA A 81 27.35 26.49 -6.77
CA ALA A 81 27.77 26.12 -8.12
C ALA A 81 27.49 27.27 -9.10
N PRO A 82 28.19 27.34 -10.25
CA PRO A 82 27.89 28.34 -11.26
C PRO A 82 26.42 28.31 -11.66
N GLY A 83 25.71 29.43 -11.46
CA GLY A 83 24.29 29.57 -11.81
C GLY A 83 23.28 29.08 -10.76
N GLY A 84 23.72 28.59 -9.59
CA GLY A 84 22.80 28.17 -8.53
C GLY A 84 23.45 27.34 -7.43
N VAL A 85 22.77 26.27 -7.02
CA VAL A 85 23.23 25.35 -5.96
C VAL A 85 23.09 23.90 -6.37
N ILE A 86 24.00 23.08 -5.87
CA ILE A 86 23.91 21.62 -5.96
C ILE A 86 23.39 21.09 -4.63
N VAL A 87 22.37 20.24 -4.70
CA VAL A 87 21.88 19.49 -3.54
C VAL A 87 22.77 18.28 -3.33
N VAL A 88 23.55 18.28 -2.25
CA VAL A 88 24.47 17.19 -1.92
C VAL A 88 23.84 16.31 -0.85
N ALA A 89 23.56 15.06 -1.22
CA ALA A 89 23.05 14.04 -0.32
C ALA A 89 24.19 13.14 0.17
N THR A 90 24.56 13.26 1.44
CA THR A 90 25.50 12.33 2.09
C THR A 90 24.72 11.21 2.78
N LEU A 91 24.89 9.98 2.29
CA LEU A 91 24.03 8.84 2.58
C LEU A 91 24.81 7.64 3.14
N ASP A 92 24.16 6.85 3.99
CA ASP A 92 24.58 5.50 4.40
C ASP A 92 23.41 4.55 4.13
N ASP A 93 23.62 3.61 3.20
CA ASP A 93 22.57 2.69 2.76
C ASP A 93 22.21 1.66 3.83
N LYS A 94 20.91 1.34 3.91
CA LYS A 94 20.47 0.09 4.52
C LYS A 94 20.81 -1.07 3.59
N HIS A 95 20.93 -2.25 4.18
CA HIS A 95 20.94 -3.48 3.41
C HIS A 95 19.62 -3.58 2.61
N SER A 96 19.73 -3.70 1.28
CA SER A 96 18.60 -3.46 0.37
C SER A 96 17.76 -4.70 0.08
N TRP A 97 18.29 -5.90 0.34
CA TRP A 97 17.58 -7.15 0.11
C TRP A 97 17.43 -8.01 1.36
N ILE A 98 16.47 -8.92 1.33
CA ILE A 98 16.28 -9.92 2.37
C ILE A 98 15.72 -11.19 1.74
N ILE A 99 16.22 -12.34 2.20
CA ILE A 99 15.59 -13.63 2.01
C ILE A 99 15.09 -14.10 3.37
N ALA A 100 13.80 -14.38 3.48
CA ALA A 100 13.20 -14.78 4.74
C ALA A 100 12.27 -15.97 4.56
N PRO A 101 12.38 -17.03 5.38
CA PRO A 101 11.33 -18.02 5.48
C PRO A 101 10.09 -17.39 6.11
N THR A 102 8.91 -17.85 5.72
CA THR A 102 7.63 -17.45 6.31
C THR A 102 6.89 -18.64 6.87
N LEU A 103 6.20 -18.41 7.98
CA LEU A 103 5.32 -19.39 8.61
C LEU A 103 3.99 -18.71 8.86
N PHE A 104 2.92 -19.33 8.37
CA PHE A 104 1.56 -18.88 8.60
C PHE A 104 0.81 -19.94 9.38
N LEU A 105 0.36 -19.60 10.59
CA LEU A 105 -0.29 -20.53 11.50
C LEU A 105 -1.59 -19.89 11.99
N LEU A 106 -2.64 -19.97 11.17
CA LEU A 106 -4.00 -19.57 11.55
C LEU A 106 -4.89 -20.81 11.73
N PRO A 107 -5.96 -20.71 12.54
CA PRO A 107 -6.99 -21.73 12.58
C PRO A 107 -7.49 -22.05 11.16
N GLY A 108 -7.39 -23.31 10.75
CA GLY A 108 -7.79 -23.78 9.42
C GLY A 108 -6.78 -23.55 8.29
N ASN A 109 -5.79 -22.66 8.41
CA ASN A 109 -4.77 -22.46 7.38
C ASN A 109 -3.35 -22.47 7.96
N ARG A 110 -2.56 -23.47 7.58
CA ARG A 110 -1.14 -23.56 7.90
C ARG A 110 -0.34 -23.49 6.61
N ALA A 111 0.65 -22.63 6.54
CA ALA A 111 1.52 -22.51 5.37
C ALA A 111 2.99 -22.29 5.76
N PHE A 112 3.88 -22.74 4.88
CA PHE A 112 5.30 -22.44 4.91
C PHE A 112 5.70 -21.83 3.57
N GLY A 113 6.54 -20.82 3.61
CA GLY A 113 6.99 -20.13 2.42
C GLY A 113 8.39 -19.53 2.53
N VAL A 114 8.80 -18.90 1.44
CA VAL A 114 10.04 -18.14 1.35
C VAL A 114 9.78 -16.89 0.52
N GLY A 115 10.29 -15.77 1.00
CA GLY A 115 10.27 -14.50 0.29
C GLY A 115 11.68 -13.99 0.01
N PHE A 116 11.87 -13.42 -1.17
CA PHE A 116 12.98 -12.54 -1.51
C PHE A 116 12.40 -11.14 -1.76
N ALA A 117 12.95 -10.13 -1.09
CA ALA A 117 12.64 -8.73 -1.36
C ALA A 117 13.94 -7.98 -1.63
N GLU A 118 13.94 -7.07 -2.59
CA GLU A 118 15.00 -6.09 -2.89
C GLU A 118 14.33 -4.73 -3.05
N ASN A 119 14.83 -3.70 -2.37
CA ASN A 119 14.19 -2.38 -2.26
C ASN A 119 14.94 -1.25 -3.00
N ASN A 120 16.16 -1.50 -3.48
CA ASN A 120 16.98 -0.54 -4.22
C ASN A 120 17.83 -1.25 -5.27
N PHE A 121 17.16 -2.00 -6.16
CA PHE A 121 17.85 -2.69 -7.25
C PHE A 121 18.59 -1.68 -8.13
N GLN A 122 19.86 -1.97 -8.44
CA GLN A 122 20.78 -1.12 -9.20
C GLN A 122 21.00 0.31 -8.67
N GLY A 123 20.53 0.65 -7.46
CA GLY A 123 20.62 2.02 -6.96
C GLY A 123 19.52 2.96 -7.49
N LEU A 124 18.49 2.41 -8.13
CA LEU A 124 17.43 3.15 -8.83
C LEU A 124 16.11 3.22 -8.06
N ASN A 125 16.09 2.85 -6.77
CA ASN A 125 14.86 2.69 -5.97
C ASN A 125 13.87 1.66 -6.58
N GLN A 126 14.36 0.80 -7.46
CA GLN A 126 13.61 -0.31 -8.05
C GLN A 126 13.36 -1.38 -7.00
N LYS A 127 12.13 -1.90 -6.97
CA LYS A 127 11.67 -2.85 -5.96
C LYS A 127 11.30 -4.18 -6.60
N MET A 128 11.74 -5.25 -5.97
CA MET A 128 11.43 -6.62 -6.37
C MET A 128 10.90 -7.37 -5.17
N LEU A 129 9.83 -8.14 -5.37
CA LEU A 129 9.35 -9.09 -4.38
C LEU A 129 8.97 -10.38 -5.09
N LEU A 130 9.64 -11.47 -4.70
CA LEU A 130 9.32 -12.83 -5.08
C LEU A 130 8.91 -13.56 -3.81
N TYR A 131 7.73 -14.14 -3.78
CA TYR A 131 7.20 -14.84 -2.63
C TYR A 131 6.50 -16.12 -3.07
N GLY A 132 6.84 -17.24 -2.44
CA GLY A 132 6.17 -18.51 -2.64
C GLY A 132 5.80 -19.12 -1.30
N GLN A 133 4.59 -19.66 -1.19
CA GLN A 133 4.17 -20.47 -0.05
C GLN A 133 3.35 -21.68 -0.48
N LEU A 134 3.49 -22.74 0.29
CA LEU A 134 2.63 -23.92 0.24
C LEU A 134 1.84 -23.98 1.54
N GLY A 135 0.53 -24.06 1.41
CA GLY A 135 -0.37 -24.07 2.56
C GLY A 135 -1.53 -25.02 2.40
N THR A 136 -2.17 -25.34 3.53
CA THR A 136 -3.28 -26.30 3.58
C THR A 136 -4.54 -25.77 2.91
N ARG A 137 -4.78 -24.46 2.97
CA ARG A 137 -5.92 -23.81 2.29
C ARG A 137 -5.50 -22.87 1.18
N GLU A 138 -4.27 -22.36 1.22
CA GLU A 138 -3.77 -21.43 0.24
C GLU A 138 -2.31 -21.73 -0.06
N SER A 139 -2.04 -22.06 -1.33
CA SER A 139 -0.69 -22.08 -1.89
C SER A 139 -0.62 -20.96 -2.91
N LEU A 140 0.42 -20.13 -2.85
CA LEU A 140 0.57 -19.03 -3.79
C LEU A 140 2.03 -18.79 -4.15
N PHE A 141 2.22 -18.31 -5.37
CA PHE A 141 3.41 -17.67 -5.86
C PHE A 141 3.03 -16.26 -6.31
N PHE A 142 3.83 -15.29 -5.90
CA PHE A 142 3.70 -13.89 -6.26
C PHE A 142 5.06 -13.35 -6.65
N GLY A 143 5.14 -12.72 -7.81
CA GLY A 143 6.30 -11.97 -8.25
C GLY A 143 5.89 -10.56 -8.66
N THR A 144 6.63 -9.56 -8.23
CA THR A 144 6.44 -8.17 -8.68
C THR A 144 7.77 -7.46 -8.86
N PHE A 145 7.84 -6.64 -9.90
CA PHE A 145 8.92 -5.70 -10.16
C PHE A 145 8.31 -4.31 -10.34
N LEU A 146 8.79 -3.33 -9.59
CA LEU A 146 8.38 -1.93 -9.67
C LEU A 146 9.59 -1.06 -10.00
N ASP A 147 9.51 -0.30 -11.08
CA ASP A 147 10.37 0.84 -11.33
C ASP A 147 9.58 2.13 -11.04
N PRO A 148 9.96 2.89 -9.99
CA PRO A 148 9.25 4.11 -9.63
C PRO A 148 9.58 5.31 -10.54
N SER A 149 10.62 5.23 -11.38
CA SER A 149 11.11 6.35 -12.17
C SER A 149 12.02 5.87 -13.31
N ILE A 150 11.42 5.50 -14.44
CA ILE A 150 12.17 4.98 -15.62
C ILE A 150 13.18 6.05 -16.05
N ASP A 151 14.47 5.74 -15.96
CA ASP A 151 15.59 6.63 -16.31
C ASP A 151 15.47 8.04 -15.68
N GLY A 152 14.93 8.13 -14.45
CA GLY A 152 14.72 9.40 -13.75
C GLY A 152 13.50 10.21 -14.21
N THR A 153 12.72 9.71 -15.18
CA THR A 153 11.48 10.37 -15.62
C THR A 153 10.34 10.18 -14.60
N PRO A 154 9.27 10.99 -14.65
CA PRO A 154 8.07 10.79 -13.83
C PRO A 154 7.28 9.52 -14.15
N ILE A 155 7.65 8.77 -15.19
CA ILE A 155 6.96 7.55 -15.60
C ILE A 155 7.42 6.40 -14.70
N ASN A 156 6.45 5.62 -14.21
CA ASN A 156 6.69 4.40 -13.45
C ASN A 156 6.01 3.21 -14.11
N TYR A 157 6.50 2.00 -13.83
CA TYR A 157 5.82 0.78 -14.25
C TYR A 157 5.91 -0.32 -13.19
N ARG A 158 4.92 -1.21 -13.20
CA ARG A 158 4.95 -2.43 -12.39
C ARG A 158 4.54 -3.64 -13.22
N ALA A 159 5.35 -4.70 -13.16
CA ALA A 159 5.01 -6.00 -13.72
C ALA A 159 4.73 -6.97 -12.57
N ASP A 160 3.62 -7.69 -12.67
CA ASP A 160 3.18 -8.63 -11.64
C ASP A 160 2.89 -10.01 -12.24
N LEU A 161 3.19 -11.06 -11.48
CA LEU A 161 2.87 -12.45 -11.77
C LEU A 161 2.22 -13.08 -10.53
N TYR A 162 1.08 -13.74 -10.72
CA TYR A 162 0.33 -14.40 -9.65
C TYR A 162 -0.04 -15.81 -10.08
N ALA A 163 0.28 -16.77 -9.23
CA ALA A 163 -0.28 -18.10 -9.30
C ALA A 163 -0.78 -18.48 -7.92
N TYR A 164 -2.04 -18.82 -7.76
CA TYR A 164 -2.54 -19.31 -6.49
C TYR A 164 -3.53 -20.45 -6.66
N ARG A 165 -3.53 -21.35 -5.67
CA ARG A 165 -4.57 -22.32 -5.40
C ARG A 165 -5.10 -22.01 -4.00
N ARG A 166 -6.37 -21.62 -3.90
CA ARG A 166 -6.99 -21.25 -2.62
C ARG A 166 -8.36 -21.88 -2.44
N ASP A 167 -8.70 -22.20 -1.21
CA ASP A 167 -10.03 -22.69 -0.84
C ASP A 167 -10.91 -21.53 -0.34
N ILE A 168 -11.92 -21.19 -1.14
CA ILE A 168 -12.94 -20.20 -0.81
C ILE A 168 -14.02 -20.90 0.02
N SER A 169 -14.18 -20.52 1.29
CA SER A 169 -15.32 -20.93 2.11
C SER A 169 -16.45 -19.94 1.99
N GLU A 170 -17.64 -20.44 1.67
CA GLU A 170 -18.87 -19.67 1.61
C GLU A 170 -19.70 -20.00 2.85
N TYR A 171 -19.82 -19.04 3.76
CA TYR A 171 -20.47 -19.24 5.06
C TYR A 171 -21.98 -19.04 4.99
N ALA A 172 -22.71 -19.81 5.79
CA ALA A 172 -24.17 -19.75 5.81
C ALA A 172 -24.72 -18.44 6.37
N ASN A 173 -24.06 -17.79 7.35
CA ASN A 173 -24.41 -16.48 7.94
C ASN A 173 -25.91 -16.13 8.07
N PRO A 174 -26.76 -17.00 8.63
CA PRO A 174 -28.20 -16.78 8.70
C PRO A 174 -28.56 -15.48 9.42
N VAL A 175 -29.58 -14.76 8.91
CA VAL A 175 -29.99 -13.43 9.40
C VAL A 175 -30.38 -13.43 10.88
N ASN A 176 -30.88 -14.55 11.40
CA ASN A 176 -31.31 -14.72 12.78
C ASN A 176 -30.19 -15.21 13.72
N ASP A 177 -29.00 -15.54 13.22
CA ASP A 177 -27.87 -15.95 14.04
C ASP A 177 -26.53 -15.40 13.49
N ALA A 178 -26.13 -14.24 14.00
CA ALA A 178 -24.86 -13.61 13.68
C ALA A 178 -23.63 -14.38 14.19
N THR A 179 -23.80 -15.45 14.98
CA THR A 179 -22.70 -16.27 15.51
C THR A 179 -22.45 -17.55 14.71
N ASP A 180 -23.39 -17.94 13.85
CA ASP A 180 -23.27 -19.13 13.02
C ASP A 180 -22.15 -18.96 11.96
N ALA A 181 -21.12 -19.78 12.10
CA ALA A 181 -19.97 -19.86 11.22
C ALA A 181 -19.91 -21.18 10.44
N SER A 182 -21.06 -21.82 10.24
CA SER A 182 -21.19 -22.99 9.38
C SER A 182 -20.87 -22.63 7.93
N ILE A 183 -20.25 -23.59 7.23
CA ILE A 183 -19.80 -23.44 5.84
C ILE A 183 -20.84 -24.13 4.96
N SER A 184 -21.44 -23.38 4.03
CA SER A 184 -22.40 -23.91 3.05
C SER A 184 -21.70 -24.60 1.88
N ARG A 185 -20.51 -24.12 1.50
CA ARG A 185 -19.72 -24.65 0.38
C ARG A 185 -18.24 -24.31 0.54
N VAL A 186 -17.36 -25.21 0.08
CA VAL A 186 -15.96 -24.87 -0.18
C VAL A 186 -15.66 -25.05 -1.66
N THR A 187 -15.04 -24.04 -2.26
CA THR A 187 -14.62 -24.10 -3.66
C THR A 187 -13.12 -23.85 -3.75
N THR A 188 -12.38 -24.82 -4.26
CA THR A 188 -10.97 -24.62 -4.61
C THR A 188 -10.90 -23.83 -5.91
N THR A 189 -10.29 -22.64 -5.84
CA THR A 189 -9.99 -21.80 -7.00
C THR A 189 -8.52 -21.94 -7.37
N THR A 190 -8.24 -22.18 -8.64
CA THR A 190 -6.89 -22.05 -9.21
C THR A 190 -6.85 -20.83 -10.10
N TYR A 191 -5.86 -19.97 -9.92
CA TYR A 191 -5.69 -18.72 -10.63
C TYR A 191 -4.25 -18.62 -11.12
N LEU A 192 -4.08 -18.39 -12.41
CA LEU A 192 -2.78 -18.10 -13.03
C LEU A 192 -2.94 -16.84 -13.87
N GLY A 193 -2.20 -15.80 -13.53
CA GLY A 193 -2.32 -14.52 -14.21
C GLY A 193 -1.16 -13.59 -14.01
N GLY A 194 -1.20 -12.49 -14.73
CA GLY A 194 -0.23 -11.42 -14.64
C GLY A 194 -0.91 -10.07 -14.73
N GLY A 195 -0.13 -9.03 -14.45
CA GLY A 195 -0.57 -7.67 -14.66
C GLY A 195 0.59 -6.77 -15.04
N PHE A 196 0.28 -5.72 -15.79
CA PHE A 196 1.22 -4.68 -16.13
C PHE A 196 0.58 -3.32 -15.86
N LEU A 197 1.30 -2.46 -15.17
CA LEU A 197 0.87 -1.13 -14.78
C LEU A 197 1.84 -0.10 -15.35
N VAL A 198 1.30 1.00 -15.84
CA VAL A 198 2.08 2.22 -16.15
C VAL A 198 1.43 3.39 -15.42
N GLY A 199 2.26 4.21 -14.79
CA GLY A 199 1.82 5.40 -14.07
C GLY A 199 2.64 6.63 -14.41
N TYR A 200 2.10 7.78 -14.05
CA TYR A 200 2.75 9.09 -14.22
C TYR A 200 2.71 9.86 -12.90
N ARG A 201 3.87 10.20 -12.35
CA ARG A 201 3.99 10.99 -11.13
C ARG A 201 3.77 12.46 -11.44
N ILE A 202 2.58 12.99 -11.15
CA ILE A 202 2.26 14.41 -11.35
C ILE A 202 2.97 15.27 -10.30
N ALA A 203 2.98 14.79 -9.07
CA ALA A 203 3.71 15.35 -7.94
C ALA A 203 4.16 14.20 -7.05
N TRP A 204 5.07 14.44 -6.12
CA TRP A 204 5.56 13.41 -5.19
C TRP A 204 4.43 12.67 -4.43
N TRP A 205 3.27 13.31 -4.26
CA TRP A 205 2.10 12.76 -3.58
C TRP A 205 0.93 12.40 -4.51
N VAL A 206 1.03 12.59 -5.83
CA VAL A 206 -0.08 12.33 -6.79
C VAL A 206 0.39 11.37 -7.88
N ASN A 207 -0.20 10.17 -7.89
CA ASN A 207 0.18 9.09 -8.79
C ASN A 207 -1.08 8.47 -9.43
N PRO A 208 -1.53 8.97 -10.59
CA PRO A 208 -2.39 8.21 -11.48
C PRO A 208 -1.63 7.07 -12.15
N ASP A 209 -2.31 5.92 -12.28
CA ASP A 209 -1.82 4.76 -13.01
C ASP A 209 -2.97 4.02 -13.71
N ILE A 210 -2.61 3.25 -14.74
CA ILE A 210 -3.49 2.29 -15.38
C ILE A 210 -2.83 0.92 -15.36
N ARG A 211 -3.60 -0.10 -15.02
CA ARG A 211 -3.13 -1.49 -14.99
C ARG A 211 -4.00 -2.36 -15.87
N LEU A 212 -3.37 -3.15 -16.72
CA LEU A 212 -3.99 -4.28 -17.42
C LEU A 212 -3.70 -5.55 -16.63
N ARG A 213 -4.72 -6.36 -16.38
CA ARG A 213 -4.62 -7.64 -15.68
C ARG A 213 -5.27 -8.72 -16.53
N GLY A 214 -4.69 -9.92 -16.53
CA GLY A 214 -5.27 -11.08 -17.19
C GLY A 214 -4.96 -12.37 -16.43
N ALA A 215 -5.92 -13.26 -16.34
CA ALA A 215 -5.77 -14.57 -15.72
C ALA A 215 -6.76 -15.59 -16.26
N TYR A 216 -6.43 -16.88 -16.11
CA TYR A 216 -7.40 -17.95 -16.26
C TYR A 216 -7.74 -18.52 -14.89
N VAL A 217 -9.04 -18.64 -14.60
CA VAL A 217 -9.56 -19.03 -13.30
C VAL A 217 -10.34 -20.34 -13.43
N ARG A 218 -10.11 -21.26 -12.49
CA ARG A 218 -10.82 -22.55 -12.42
C ARG A 218 -11.46 -22.75 -11.06
N PHE A 219 -12.68 -23.29 -11.05
CA PHE A 219 -13.46 -23.54 -9.84
C PHE A 219 -13.76 -25.02 -9.65
N ARG A 220 -13.38 -25.58 -8.51
CA ARG A 220 -13.62 -26.99 -8.18
C ARG A 220 -14.28 -27.05 -6.80
N PRO A 221 -15.61 -27.27 -6.71
CA PRO A 221 -16.29 -27.52 -5.45
C PRO A 221 -15.69 -28.74 -4.73
N ASP A 222 -15.71 -28.71 -3.40
CA ASP A 222 -15.27 -29.83 -2.56
C ASP A 222 -16.26 -31.00 -2.60
N ASP A 223 -17.56 -30.70 -2.59
CA ASP A 223 -18.62 -31.66 -2.79
C ASP A 223 -19.03 -31.72 -4.29
N PRO A 224 -18.77 -32.83 -4.99
CA PRO A 224 -19.13 -32.98 -6.40
C PRO A 224 -20.65 -33.03 -6.64
N ALA A 225 -21.47 -33.19 -5.60
CA ALA A 225 -22.93 -33.06 -5.71
C ALA A 225 -23.39 -31.61 -5.82
N LEU A 226 -22.55 -30.63 -5.42
CA LEU A 226 -22.85 -29.21 -5.54
C LEU A 226 -22.45 -28.71 -6.94
N SER A 227 -23.33 -27.94 -7.58
CA SER A 227 -23.00 -27.22 -8.81
C SER A 227 -21.88 -26.22 -8.56
N SER A 228 -20.99 -26.05 -9.54
CA SER A 228 -19.95 -25.00 -9.47
C SER A 228 -20.59 -23.63 -9.26
N PRO A 229 -20.13 -22.82 -8.29
CA PRO A 229 -20.67 -21.48 -8.05
C PRO A 229 -20.38 -20.49 -9.19
N GLN A 230 -19.42 -20.84 -10.05
CA GLN A 230 -18.95 -20.02 -11.16
C GLN A 230 -18.38 -20.93 -12.27
N HIS A 231 -18.44 -20.48 -13.52
CA HIS A 231 -17.75 -21.14 -14.63
C HIS A 231 -16.25 -20.82 -14.65
N ASP A 232 -15.47 -21.77 -15.17
CA ASP A 232 -14.06 -21.54 -15.53
C ASP A 232 -13.98 -20.55 -16.69
N GLY A 233 -12.96 -19.69 -16.70
CA GLY A 233 -12.87 -18.65 -17.73
C GLY A 233 -11.67 -17.72 -17.60
N TRP A 234 -11.53 -16.85 -18.58
CA TRP A 234 -10.61 -15.72 -18.58
C TRP A 234 -11.19 -14.56 -17.77
N ASP A 235 -10.36 -14.05 -16.87
CA ASP A 235 -10.55 -12.81 -16.11
C ASP A 235 -9.58 -11.78 -16.67
N VAL A 236 -10.08 -10.83 -17.45
CA VAL A 236 -9.25 -9.81 -18.13
C VAL A 236 -9.85 -8.44 -17.88
N SER A 237 -9.10 -7.59 -17.19
CA SER A 237 -9.62 -6.31 -16.70
C SER A 237 -8.63 -5.17 -16.87
N VAL A 238 -9.18 -3.96 -16.95
CA VAL A 238 -8.44 -2.70 -16.93
C VAL A 238 -8.76 -1.94 -15.65
N GLN A 239 -7.70 -1.46 -14.98
CA GLN A 239 -7.76 -0.86 -13.65
C GLN A 239 -7.12 0.53 -13.66
N PRO A 240 -7.89 1.59 -13.95
CA PRO A 240 -7.48 2.96 -13.65
C PRO A 240 -7.42 3.18 -12.13
N ARG A 241 -6.35 3.81 -11.66
CA ARG A 241 -6.14 4.13 -10.25
C ARG A 241 -5.64 5.55 -10.10
N LEU A 242 -6.13 6.22 -9.07
CA LEU A 242 -5.58 7.47 -8.58
C LEU A 242 -5.13 7.27 -7.13
N THR A 243 -3.84 7.45 -6.87
CA THR A 243 -3.27 7.39 -5.52
C THR A 243 -2.79 8.78 -5.10
N LEU A 244 -3.30 9.28 -3.98
CA LEU A 244 -2.79 10.44 -3.27
C LEU A 244 -2.07 9.94 -2.02
N ASP A 245 -0.74 10.00 -1.98
CA ASP A 245 0.07 9.51 -0.87
C ASP A 245 1.03 10.59 -0.39
N ALA A 246 0.66 11.26 0.70
CA ALA A 246 1.51 12.24 1.37
C ALA A 246 2.00 11.72 2.73
N ARG A 247 2.10 10.39 2.87
CA ARG A 247 2.62 9.79 4.09
C ARG A 247 4.13 9.92 4.16
N HIS A 248 4.60 10.08 5.38
CA HIS A 248 6.00 9.99 5.75
C HIS A 248 6.22 8.70 6.53
N HIS A 249 7.43 8.17 6.42
CA HIS A 249 7.84 6.95 7.07
C HIS A 249 9.14 7.16 7.84
N ARG A 250 9.23 6.58 9.03
CA ARG A 250 10.47 6.55 9.81
C ARG A 250 10.45 5.38 10.78
N TYR A 251 11.41 4.47 10.66
CA TYR A 251 11.60 3.33 11.57
C TYR A 251 10.32 2.51 11.84
N GLY A 252 9.55 2.21 10.78
CA GLY A 252 8.31 1.43 10.90
C GLY A 252 7.12 2.22 11.46
N VAL A 253 7.25 3.54 11.62
CA VAL A 253 6.14 4.44 11.98
C VAL A 253 5.79 5.30 10.79
N SER A 254 4.51 5.36 10.47
CA SER A 254 3.98 6.13 9.34
C SER A 254 3.02 7.22 9.81
N TRP A 255 3.05 8.39 9.17
CA TRP A 255 2.11 9.48 9.45
C TRP A 255 1.79 10.30 8.21
N GLY A 256 0.64 10.96 8.18
CA GLY A 256 0.12 11.69 7.03
C GLY A 256 -1.06 10.98 6.36
N PRO A 257 -1.63 11.63 5.33
CA PRO A 257 -2.82 11.14 4.64
C PRO A 257 -2.48 10.23 3.46
N TYR A 258 -3.38 9.29 3.18
CA TYR A 258 -3.39 8.45 1.99
C TYR A 258 -4.82 8.32 1.48
N LEU A 259 -5.01 8.42 0.18
CA LEU A 259 -6.26 8.16 -0.51
C LEU A 259 -5.96 7.36 -1.78
N GLN A 260 -6.77 6.34 -2.06
CA GLN A 260 -6.68 5.59 -3.30
C GLN A 260 -8.08 5.29 -3.82
N LEU A 261 -8.31 5.68 -5.07
CA LEU A 261 -9.47 5.26 -5.86
C LEU A 261 -8.99 4.26 -6.90
N VAL A 262 -9.65 3.11 -6.97
CA VAL A 262 -9.45 2.09 -8.00
C VAL A 262 -10.79 1.88 -8.69
N LEU A 263 -10.79 1.98 -10.01
CA LEU A 263 -11.87 1.53 -10.87
C LEU A 263 -11.41 0.23 -11.52
N ASP A 264 -12.29 -0.75 -11.64
CA ASP A 264 -12.00 -2.01 -12.33
C ASP A 264 -13.15 -2.30 -13.30
N GLY A 265 -12.80 -2.68 -14.53
CA GLY A 265 -13.77 -3.08 -15.54
C GLY A 265 -13.20 -4.22 -16.36
N SER A 266 -13.97 -5.30 -16.46
CA SER A 266 -13.70 -6.38 -17.40
C SER A 266 -13.66 -5.86 -18.84
N ILE A 267 -12.80 -6.44 -19.67
CA ILE A 267 -12.68 -6.08 -21.07
C ILE A 267 -13.63 -6.95 -21.91
N PRO A 268 -14.66 -6.38 -22.55
CA PRO A 268 -15.62 -7.15 -23.34
C PRO A 268 -14.93 -7.96 -24.44
N GLY A 269 -15.27 -9.25 -24.55
CA GLY A 269 -14.73 -10.18 -25.53
C GLY A 269 -13.39 -10.82 -25.16
N LEU A 270 -12.73 -10.36 -24.10
CA LEU A 270 -11.56 -11.03 -23.50
C LEU A 270 -11.87 -11.65 -22.13
N ASP A 271 -12.85 -11.09 -21.43
CA ASP A 271 -13.32 -11.53 -20.12
C ASP A 271 -14.61 -12.35 -20.22
N ASP A 272 -14.73 -13.38 -19.37
CA ASP A 272 -15.88 -14.28 -19.32
C ASP A 272 -16.90 -13.93 -18.21
N TYR A 273 -16.67 -12.87 -17.42
CA TYR A 273 -17.42 -12.56 -16.20
C TYR A 273 -18.23 -11.25 -16.24
N ASP A 274 -17.91 -10.32 -17.14
CA ASP A 274 -18.62 -9.04 -17.37
C ASP A 274 -18.92 -8.26 -16.07
N TYR A 275 -17.84 -7.94 -15.35
CA TYR A 275 -17.90 -7.30 -14.04
C TYR A 275 -17.26 -5.92 -14.03
N SER A 276 -17.66 -5.12 -13.04
CA SER A 276 -16.98 -3.86 -12.73
C SER A 276 -16.99 -3.59 -11.25
N SER A 277 -16.01 -2.82 -10.77
CA SER A 277 -15.94 -2.42 -9.38
C SER A 277 -15.34 -1.04 -9.19
N VAL A 278 -15.68 -0.43 -8.05
CA VAL A 278 -15.04 0.77 -7.52
C VAL A 278 -14.59 0.48 -6.09
N ILE A 279 -13.34 0.84 -5.78
CA ILE A 279 -12.76 0.70 -4.45
C ILE A 279 -12.16 2.05 -4.05
N LEU A 280 -12.62 2.59 -2.93
CA LEU A 280 -12.03 3.74 -2.26
C LEU A 280 -11.35 3.29 -0.97
N ARG A 281 -10.10 3.71 -0.75
CA ARG A 281 -9.35 3.46 0.49
C ARG A 281 -8.82 4.79 0.99
N ALA A 282 -9.09 5.12 2.25
CA ALA A 282 -8.54 6.31 2.88
C ALA A 282 -7.87 5.95 4.21
N TYR A 283 -6.64 6.41 4.39
CA TYR A 283 -5.90 6.26 5.64
C TYR A 283 -5.45 7.62 6.14
N TYR A 284 -5.46 7.79 7.45
CA TYR A 284 -4.73 8.86 8.09
C TYR A 284 -3.96 8.29 9.27
N SER A 285 -2.70 8.65 9.38
CA SER A 285 -1.86 8.20 10.50
C SER A 285 -1.23 9.42 11.19
N TRP A 286 -1.20 9.39 12.51
CA TRP A 286 -0.50 10.36 13.34
C TRP A 286 0.71 9.68 13.97
N ARG A 287 1.86 10.34 13.89
CA ARG A 287 3.01 10.01 14.75
C ARG A 287 2.84 10.78 16.05
N LEU A 288 2.68 10.05 17.14
CA LEU A 288 2.63 10.61 18.49
C LEU A 288 3.97 10.33 19.16
N PHE A 289 4.48 11.32 19.91
CA PHE A 289 5.84 11.23 20.46
C PHE A 289 6.86 10.90 19.35
N GLN A 290 7.84 10.03 19.62
CA GLN A 290 8.83 9.63 18.62
C GLN A 290 8.40 8.39 17.82
N GLU A 291 7.78 7.39 18.46
CA GLU A 291 7.56 6.07 17.88
C GLU A 291 6.15 5.50 18.07
N HIS A 292 5.21 6.28 18.61
CA HIS A 292 3.83 5.85 18.71
C HIS A 292 3.09 6.20 17.42
N GLN A 293 2.13 5.36 17.03
CA GLN A 293 1.32 5.58 15.85
C GLN A 293 -0.15 5.41 16.19
N LEU A 294 -0.96 6.42 15.90
CA LEU A 294 -2.41 6.29 15.82
C LEU A 294 -2.79 6.26 14.34
N GLN A 295 -3.63 5.33 13.92
CA GLN A 295 -4.02 5.19 12.53
C GLN A 295 -5.52 4.94 12.41
N ILE A 296 -6.15 5.66 11.49
CA ILE A 296 -7.48 5.37 11.01
C ILE A 296 -7.37 4.84 9.59
N ARG A 297 -8.03 3.71 9.31
CA ARG A 297 -8.23 3.18 7.97
C ARG A 297 -9.72 3.03 7.69
N THR A 298 -10.17 3.52 6.55
CA THR A 298 -11.53 3.31 6.08
C THR A 298 -11.49 2.89 4.61
N GLY A 299 -12.49 2.12 4.20
CA GLY A 299 -12.63 1.74 2.81
C GLY A 299 -14.07 1.49 2.43
N PHE A 300 -14.37 1.81 1.19
CA PHE A 300 -15.67 1.59 0.55
C PHE A 300 -15.43 0.83 -0.74
N ALA A 301 -16.28 -0.12 -1.04
CA ALA A 301 -16.24 -0.85 -2.29
C ALA A 301 -17.66 -1.14 -2.77
N ALA A 302 -17.87 -1.04 -4.08
CA ALA A 302 -19.10 -1.42 -4.74
C ALA A 302 -18.76 -2.09 -6.06
N GLY A 303 -19.48 -3.13 -6.42
CA GLY A 303 -19.28 -3.87 -7.66
C GLY A 303 -20.59 -4.29 -8.30
N LYS A 304 -20.49 -4.64 -9.57
CA LYS A 304 -21.57 -5.18 -10.39
C LYS A 304 -21.11 -6.51 -10.98
N HIS A 305 -21.95 -7.53 -10.83
CA HIS A 305 -21.71 -8.89 -11.34
C HIS A 305 -20.34 -9.48 -10.96
N LEU A 306 -19.86 -9.18 -9.74
CA LEU A 306 -18.55 -9.70 -9.31
C LEU A 306 -18.56 -11.23 -9.37
N PRO A 307 -17.62 -11.88 -10.08
CA PRO A 307 -17.45 -13.31 -10.00
C PRO A 307 -16.93 -13.72 -8.62
N LEU A 308 -17.09 -15.00 -8.25
CA LEU A 308 -16.78 -15.49 -6.89
C LEU A 308 -15.39 -15.06 -6.38
N HIS A 309 -14.38 -15.05 -7.24
CA HIS A 309 -13.01 -14.71 -6.85
C HIS A 309 -12.74 -13.21 -6.69
N GLU A 310 -13.61 -12.35 -7.22
CA GLU A 310 -13.54 -10.87 -7.15
C GLU A 310 -14.56 -10.24 -6.18
N GLU A 311 -15.51 -11.02 -5.68
CA GLU A 311 -16.42 -10.57 -4.62
C GLU A 311 -15.65 -10.06 -3.40
N PHE A 312 -16.19 -9.02 -2.77
CA PHE A 312 -15.58 -8.48 -1.57
C PHE A 312 -15.81 -9.40 -0.38
N THR A 313 -14.86 -9.40 0.55
CA THR A 313 -14.93 -10.16 1.80
C THR A 313 -14.67 -9.30 3.02
N LEU A 314 -15.14 -9.75 4.18
CA LEU A 314 -14.75 -9.26 5.51
C LEU A 314 -14.58 -10.44 6.46
N GLY A 315 -13.55 -10.38 7.30
CA GLY A 315 -13.31 -11.34 8.37
C GLY A 315 -11.84 -11.76 8.46
N GLY A 316 -11.38 -11.93 9.69
CA GLY A 316 -10.02 -12.37 10.00
C GLY A 316 -9.08 -11.23 10.35
N VAL A 317 -7.79 -11.54 10.45
CA VAL A 317 -6.75 -10.58 10.85
C VAL A 317 -6.65 -9.35 9.93
N PRO A 318 -6.76 -9.47 8.59
CA PRO A 318 -6.52 -8.35 7.69
C PRO A 318 -7.52 -7.19 7.80
N ASP A 319 -8.81 -7.42 8.08
CA ASP A 319 -9.86 -6.39 8.04
C ASP A 319 -10.81 -6.38 9.27
N LEU A 320 -11.34 -7.51 9.71
CA LEU A 320 -12.32 -7.59 10.80
C LEU A 320 -11.97 -8.71 11.80
N ARG A 321 -11.14 -8.36 12.80
CA ARG A 321 -10.65 -9.30 13.82
C ARG A 321 -11.79 -9.76 14.74
N GLY A 322 -11.71 -11.03 15.17
CA GLY A 322 -12.75 -11.69 15.97
C GLY A 322 -13.71 -12.56 15.15
N TYR A 323 -13.68 -12.44 13.82
CA TYR A 323 -14.46 -13.28 12.90
C TYR A 323 -13.54 -14.21 12.10
N SER A 324 -14.10 -15.31 11.60
CA SER A 324 -13.39 -16.22 10.69
C SER A 324 -12.93 -15.51 9.42
N VAL A 325 -11.86 -16.01 8.81
CA VAL A 325 -11.33 -15.47 7.54
C VAL A 325 -12.41 -15.50 6.47
N ASP A 326 -12.59 -14.36 5.78
CA ASP A 326 -13.58 -14.17 4.71
C ASP A 326 -15.01 -14.60 5.08
N ARG A 327 -15.37 -14.47 6.37
CA ARG A 327 -16.68 -14.92 6.86
C ARG A 327 -17.82 -14.28 6.09
N PHE A 328 -17.74 -12.98 5.85
CA PHE A 328 -18.79 -12.22 5.19
C PHE A 328 -18.37 -11.87 3.77
N ARG A 329 -19.36 -11.79 2.86
CA ARG A 329 -19.14 -11.68 1.41
C ARG A 329 -20.23 -10.83 0.76
N GLY A 330 -19.90 -10.13 -0.31
CA GLY A 330 -20.86 -9.27 -0.99
C GLY A 330 -20.30 -8.49 -2.18
N ASP A 331 -21.18 -7.69 -2.79
CA ASP A 331 -20.83 -6.75 -3.86
C ASP A 331 -20.71 -5.30 -3.36
N ARG A 332 -21.00 -5.06 -2.08
CA ARG A 332 -20.83 -3.78 -1.40
C ARG A 332 -20.17 -3.98 -0.07
N ARG A 333 -19.15 -3.18 0.23
CA ARG A 333 -18.41 -3.25 1.49
C ARG A 333 -18.08 -1.85 1.99
N ALA A 334 -18.24 -1.63 3.28
CA ALA A 334 -17.72 -0.48 3.99
C ALA A 334 -17.02 -0.98 5.26
N PHE A 335 -15.84 -0.46 5.58
CA PHE A 335 -15.16 -0.79 6.83
C PHE A 335 -14.44 0.41 7.43
N GLY A 336 -14.21 0.32 8.73
CA GLY A 336 -13.46 1.29 9.51
C GLY A 336 -12.58 0.57 10.52
N ARG A 337 -11.36 1.07 10.70
CA ARG A 337 -10.38 0.55 11.64
C ARG A 337 -9.65 1.68 12.32
N LEU A 338 -9.53 1.58 13.64
CA LEU A 338 -8.70 2.44 14.47
C LEU A 338 -7.61 1.57 15.10
N GLU A 339 -6.33 1.89 14.89
CA GLU A 339 -5.21 1.18 15.48
C GLU A 339 -4.27 2.13 16.22
N TYR A 340 -3.91 1.78 17.44
CA TYR A 340 -2.91 2.47 18.23
C TYR A 340 -1.73 1.54 18.51
N SER A 341 -0.56 1.89 17.99
CA SER A 341 0.67 1.11 18.15
C SER A 341 1.66 1.82 19.05
N VAL A 342 2.18 1.10 20.04
CA VAL A 342 3.18 1.58 21.00
C VAL A 342 4.45 0.73 20.95
N PRO A 343 5.65 1.33 21.02
CA PRO A 343 6.89 0.59 21.20
C PRO A 343 6.93 -0.04 22.62
N ILE A 344 7.33 -1.31 22.71
CA ILE A 344 7.51 -2.00 24.00
C ILE A 344 8.99 -2.13 24.32
N ALA A 345 9.76 -2.73 23.41
CA ALA A 345 11.19 -2.95 23.58
C ALA A 345 11.89 -3.14 22.23
N LYS A 346 13.20 -2.89 22.21
CA LYS A 346 14.06 -3.21 21.07
C LYS A 346 15.14 -4.16 21.54
N TRP A 347 15.38 -5.22 20.78
CA TRP A 347 16.45 -6.17 21.07
C TRP A 347 17.15 -6.59 19.79
N LYS A 348 18.42 -6.18 19.65
CA LYS A 348 19.20 -6.36 18.41
C LYS A 348 18.40 -5.81 17.21
N PHE A 349 18.05 -6.68 16.26
CA PHE A 349 17.28 -6.35 15.07
C PHE A 349 15.76 -6.52 15.24
N PHE A 350 15.29 -6.91 16.43
CA PHE A 350 13.87 -7.03 16.74
C PHE A 350 13.31 -5.75 17.38
N ALA A 351 12.12 -5.36 16.93
CA ALA A 351 11.32 -4.31 17.54
C ALA A 351 9.98 -4.90 17.99
N PHE A 352 9.73 -4.89 19.30
CA PHE A 352 8.48 -5.36 19.89
C PHE A 352 7.53 -4.18 20.06
N ARG A 353 6.30 -4.34 19.58
CA ARG A 353 5.27 -3.31 19.63
C ARG A 353 3.95 -3.89 20.12
N GLY A 354 3.23 -3.13 20.94
CA GLY A 354 1.86 -3.42 21.32
C GLY A 354 0.90 -2.73 20.36
N ILE A 355 -0.24 -3.36 20.07
CA ILE A 355 -1.28 -2.80 19.22
C ILE A 355 -2.62 -2.94 19.92
N GLY A 356 -3.28 -1.82 20.18
CA GLY A 356 -4.71 -1.77 20.49
C GLY A 356 -5.49 -1.44 19.22
N PHE A 357 -6.64 -2.07 19.02
CA PHE A 357 -7.43 -1.86 17.81
C PHE A 357 -8.93 -1.88 18.07
N TRP A 358 -9.66 -1.26 17.14
CA TRP A 358 -11.10 -1.36 16.98
C TRP A 358 -11.43 -1.49 15.49
N ASP A 359 -12.16 -2.55 15.13
CA ASP A 359 -12.58 -2.83 13.76
C ASP A 359 -14.11 -2.80 13.67
N THR A 360 -14.63 -2.23 12.59
CA THR A 360 -16.05 -2.26 12.23
C THR A 360 -16.21 -2.43 10.73
N GLY A 361 -17.30 -3.05 10.30
CA GLY A 361 -17.58 -3.22 8.88
C GLY A 361 -19.01 -3.64 8.59
N SER A 362 -19.44 -3.36 7.37
CA SER A 362 -20.70 -3.76 6.78
C SER A 362 -20.42 -4.29 5.38
N ILE A 363 -21.03 -5.40 5.03
CA ILE A 363 -20.92 -6.00 3.71
C ILE A 363 -22.22 -6.71 3.37
N GLY A 364 -22.56 -6.77 2.09
CA GLY A 364 -23.74 -7.48 1.61
C GLY A 364 -23.89 -7.35 0.10
N PHE A 365 -24.96 -7.95 -0.41
CA PHE A 365 -25.33 -7.85 -1.82
C PHE A 365 -26.35 -6.74 -2.02
N HIS A 366 -26.19 -5.92 -3.07
CA HIS A 366 -27.14 -4.87 -3.38
C HIS A 366 -28.54 -5.42 -3.66
N ALA A 367 -28.58 -6.50 -4.44
CA ALA A 367 -29.80 -7.15 -4.90
C ALA A 367 -29.64 -8.67 -4.74
N PRO A 368 -30.74 -9.40 -4.55
CA PRO A 368 -30.71 -10.86 -4.55
C PRO A 368 -30.05 -11.38 -5.83
N ARG A 369 -29.06 -12.26 -5.66
CA ARG A 369 -28.33 -12.89 -6.75
C ARG A 369 -28.78 -14.34 -6.88
N SER A 370 -29.36 -14.73 -8.02
CA SER A 370 -29.81 -16.11 -8.24
C SER A 370 -28.66 -17.11 -8.16
N ASP A 371 -27.47 -16.73 -8.62
CA ASP A 371 -26.23 -17.49 -8.54
C ASP A 371 -25.61 -17.54 -7.14
N ARG A 372 -26.20 -16.81 -6.17
CA ARG A 372 -25.85 -16.81 -4.74
C ARG A 372 -27.05 -17.02 -3.83
N ALA A 373 -28.16 -17.55 -4.35
CA ALA A 373 -29.41 -17.68 -3.59
C ALA A 373 -29.33 -18.62 -2.36
N TYR A 374 -28.25 -19.40 -2.24
CA TYR A 374 -27.94 -20.24 -1.09
C TYR A 374 -27.23 -19.48 0.06
N LEU A 375 -26.83 -18.24 -0.17
CA LEU A 375 -26.32 -17.33 0.85
C LEU A 375 -27.44 -16.38 1.28
N PRO A 376 -27.55 -16.05 2.58
CA PRO A 376 -28.43 -14.98 3.02
C PRO A 376 -27.94 -13.64 2.47
N GLY A 377 -28.92 -12.79 2.12
CA GLY A 377 -28.70 -11.49 1.49
C GLY A 377 -28.14 -10.41 2.40
#